data_AF-A0A2S6SIT1-F1
#
_entry.id   AF-A0A2S6SIT1-F1
#
_cell.length_a   1.000
_cell.length_b   1.000
_cell.length_c   1.000
_cell.angle_alpha   90.00
_cell.angle_beta   90.00
_cell.angle_gamma   90.00
#
_symmetry.space_group_name_H-M   'P 1'
#
loop_
_entity.id
_entity.type
_entity.pdbx_description
1 polymer ?
#
loop_
_entity_poly.entity_id
_entity_poly.type
_entity_poly.pdbx_seq_one_letter_code
_entity_poly.pdbx_strand_id
1 'polypeptide(L)' 'TEKFLKRKKFNFKNIMTAKEYLSEDFNPINDMRASKKYRKIICENLLEKFYYEITNNKTISVN' A
#
# COMPACT_ATOMS: atom_id res chain seq x y z
N THR A 1 -1.52 10.11 -1.87
CA THR A 1 -2.30 8.85 -1.83
C THR A 1 -3.75 9.02 -1.39
N GLU A 2 -4.04 9.40 -0.14
CA GLU A 2 -5.44 9.50 0.36
C GLU A 2 -6.31 10.44 -0.47
N LYS A 3 -5.77 11.63 -0.77
CA LYS A 3 -6.45 12.65 -1.61
C LYS A 3 -6.85 12.11 -2.98
N PHE A 4 -6.06 11.23 -3.57
CA PHE A 4 -6.37 10.60 -4.86
C PHE A 4 -7.49 9.57 -4.74
N LEU A 5 -7.48 8.76 -3.69
CA LEU A 5 -8.49 7.71 -3.45
C LEU A 5 -9.86 8.28 -3.04
N LYS A 6 -9.89 9.49 -2.47
CA LYS A 6 -11.14 10.16 -2.09
C LYS A 6 -12.07 10.30 -3.30
N ARG A 7 -13.31 9.79 -3.16
CA ARG A 7 -14.36 9.75 -4.20
C ARG A 7 -14.04 8.91 -5.44
N LYS A 8 -12.96 8.12 -5.44
CA LYS A 8 -12.73 7.10 -6.48
C LYS A 8 -13.49 5.83 -6.16
N LYS A 9 -13.84 5.07 -7.20
CA LYS A 9 -14.39 3.72 -7.02
C LYS A 9 -13.33 2.83 -6.39
N PHE A 10 -13.72 2.01 -5.42
CA PHE A 10 -12.84 1.02 -4.83
C PHE A 10 -12.67 -0.14 -5.81
N ASN A 11 -11.59 -0.15 -6.58
CA ASN A 11 -11.23 -1.20 -7.53
C ASN A 11 -9.72 -1.34 -7.62
N PHE A 12 -9.26 -2.49 -8.11
CA PHE A 12 -7.83 -2.80 -8.19
C PHE A 12 -7.02 -1.77 -8.99
N LYS A 13 -7.59 -1.25 -10.10
CA LYS A 13 -6.93 -0.26 -10.94
C LYS A 13 -6.61 1.03 -10.17
N ASN A 14 -7.58 1.56 -9.43
CA ASN A 14 -7.40 2.78 -8.64
C ASN A 14 -6.43 2.55 -7.48
N ILE A 15 -6.41 1.34 -6.89
CA ILE A 15 -5.42 0.98 -5.86
C ILE A 15 -4.02 0.90 -6.45
N MET A 16 -3.84 0.33 -7.65
CA MET A 16 -2.54 0.28 -8.31
C MET A 16 -2.01 1.69 -8.60
N THR A 17 -2.83 2.57 -9.16
CA THR A 17 -2.45 3.98 -9.37
C THR A 17 -2.17 4.71 -8.06
N ALA A 18 -2.87 4.36 -6.98
CA ALA A 18 -2.61 4.97 -5.67
C ALA A 18 -1.22 4.61 -5.10
N LYS A 19 -0.62 3.47 -5.46
CA LYS A 19 0.73 3.09 -5.04
C LYS A 19 1.80 4.02 -5.60
N GLU A 20 1.62 4.53 -6.82
CA GLU A 20 2.57 5.45 -7.44
C GLU A 20 2.69 6.73 -6.59
N TYR A 21 1.56 7.25 -6.10
CA TYR A 21 1.54 8.39 -5.17
C TYR A 21 2.12 8.07 -3.79
N LEU A 22 2.18 6.80 -3.38
CA LEU A 22 2.73 6.38 -2.09
C LEU A 22 4.24 6.65 -2.03
N SER A 23 4.92 6.50 -3.17
CA SER A 23 6.36 6.79 -3.30
C SER A 23 6.70 8.28 -3.18
N GLU A 24 5.75 9.15 -3.52
CA GLU A 24 5.88 10.61 -3.37
C GLU A 24 5.53 11.06 -1.94
N ASP A 25 4.51 10.45 -1.34
CA ASP A 25 4.08 10.77 0.04
C ASP A 25 5.08 10.32 1.10
N PHE A 26 5.90 9.29 0.82
CA PHE A 26 6.71 8.61 1.82
C PHE A 26 8.18 8.41 1.41
N ASN A 27 9.08 8.93 2.24
CA ASN A 27 10.52 8.79 2.07
C ASN A 27 11.16 8.12 3.30
N PRO A 28 11.15 6.77 3.39
CA PRO A 28 11.59 6.06 4.59
C PRO A 28 13.09 6.24 4.88
N ILE A 29 13.46 6.06 6.14
CA ILE A 29 14.85 6.06 6.60
C ILE A 29 15.36 4.61 6.67
N ASN A 30 16.67 4.43 6.48
CA ASN A 30 17.37 3.17 6.76
C ASN A 30 17.69 3.09 8.26
N ASP A 31 17.33 2.00 8.92
CA ASP A 31 17.76 1.71 10.29
C ASP A 31 18.05 0.21 10.48
N MET A 32 18.43 -0.20 11.70
CA MET A 32 18.66 -1.62 12.04
C MET A 32 17.43 -2.52 11.82
N ARG A 33 16.21 -1.96 11.79
CA ARG A 33 14.98 -2.74 11.61
C ARG A 33 14.75 -3.07 10.15
N ALA A 34 14.98 -2.10 9.26
CA ALA A 34 14.75 -2.28 7.83
C ALA A 34 15.41 -1.21 6.97
N SER A 35 15.79 -1.63 5.76
CA SER A 35 16.17 -0.71 4.70
C SER A 35 14.96 0.08 4.19
N LYS A 36 15.23 1.29 3.71
CA LYS A 36 14.33 2.19 2.98
C LYS A 36 13.66 1.49 1.81
N LYS A 37 14.43 0.71 1.04
CA LYS A 37 13.91 -0.06 -0.10
C LYS A 37 12.88 -1.09 0.38
N TYR A 38 13.22 -1.85 1.42
CA TYR A 38 12.30 -2.83 1.99
C TYR A 38 11.02 -2.16 2.53
N ARG A 39 11.14 -1.04 3.24
CA ARG A 39 9.99 -0.27 3.76
C ARG A 39 9.05 0.19 2.65
N LYS A 40 9.58 0.67 1.52
CA LYS A 40 8.75 1.05 0.35
C LYS A 40 7.95 -0.13 -0.19
N ILE A 41 8.61 -1.28 -0.40
CA ILE A 41 7.97 -2.50 -0.90
C ILE A 41 6.88 -2.97 0.07
N ILE A 42 7.16 -2.96 1.39
CA ILE A 42 6.18 -3.35 2.40
C ILE A 42 4.96 -2.43 2.38
N CYS A 43 5.14 -1.11 2.23
CA CYS A 43 4.04 -0.17 2.13
C CYS A 43 3.14 -0.44 0.91
N GLU A 44 3.73 -0.73 -0.26
CA GLU A 44 2.98 -1.10 -1.47
C GLU A 44 2.20 -2.41 -1.27
N ASN A 45 2.85 -3.43 -0.71
CA ASN A 45 2.25 -4.73 -0.42
C ASN A 45 1.13 -4.61 0.62
N LEU A 46 1.26 -3.73 1.61
CA LEU A 46 0.23 -3.52 2.62
C LEU A 46 -1.04 -2.93 2.01
N LEU A 47 -0.90 -2.02 1.04
CA LEU A 47 -2.05 -1.46 0.32
C LEU A 47 -2.73 -2.50 -0.56
N GLU A 48 -1.97 -3.39 -1.21
CA GLU A 48 -2.53 -4.55 -1.92
C GLU A 48 -3.27 -5.48 -1.00
N LYS A 49 -2.64 -5.86 0.12
CA LYS A 49 -3.23 -6.72 1.14
C LYS A 49 -4.55 -6.15 1.63
N PHE A 50 -4.60 -4.86 1.96
CA PHE A 50 -5.82 -4.17 2.34
C PHE A 50 -6.93 -4.32 1.27
N TYR A 51 -6.60 -4.12 -0.01
CA TYR A 51 -7.56 -4.31 -1.10
C TYR A 51 -8.13 -5.74 -1.12
N TYR A 52 -7.27 -6.75 -1.04
CA TYR A 52 -7.72 -8.15 -1.06
C TYR A 52 -8.50 -8.54 0.19
N GLU A 53 -8.12 -8.03 1.36
CA GLU A 53 -8.84 -8.30 2.61
C GLU A 53 -10.26 -7.75 2.57
N ILE A 54 -10.44 -6.51 2.10
CA ILE A 54 -11.76 -5.90 1.93
C ILE A 54 -12.57 -6.60 0.85
N THR A 55 -11.95 -6.92 -0.29
CA THR A 55 -12.65 -7.55 -1.43
C THR A 55 -13.09 -8.97 -1.11
N ASN A 56 -12.27 -9.75 -0.41
CA ASN A 56 -12.55 -11.15 -0.07
C ASN A 56 -13.23 -11.30 1.29
N ASN A 57 -13.43 -10.20 2.03
CA ASN A 57 -13.93 -10.18 3.40
C ASN A 57 -13.22 -11.18 4.33
N LYS A 58 -11.90 -11.32 4.15
CA LYS A 58 -11.06 -12.30 4.82
C LYS A 58 -9.71 -11.70 5.17
N THR A 59 -9.30 -11.84 6.43
CA THR A 59 -7.96 -11.44 6.88
C THR A 59 -6.90 -12.32 6.24
N ILE A 60 -5.88 -11.70 5.67
CA ILE A 60 -4.72 -12.37 5.08
C ILE A 60 -3.61 -12.30 6.13
N SER A 61 -3.18 -13.44 6.66
CA SER A 61 -2.00 -13.56 7.52
C SER A 61 -0.86 -14.18 6.72
N VAL A 62 0.33 -13.62 6.88
CA VAL A 62 1.57 -14.19 6.34
C VAL A 62 2.33 -14.79 7.52
N ASN A 63 2.74 -16.05 7.41
CA ASN A 63 3.53 -16.76 8.42
C ASN A 63 5.01 -16.46 8.28
#